data_AF-A0A915JS34-F1
#
_entry.id   AF-A0A915JS34-F1
#
_cell.length_a   1.000
_cell.length_b   1.000
_cell.length_c   1.000
_cell.angle_alpha   90.00
_cell.angle_beta   90.00
_cell.angle_gamma   90.00
#
_symmetry.space_group_name_H-M   'P 1'
#
loop_
_entity.id
_entity.type
_entity.pdbx_description
1 polymer ?
#
loop_
_entity_poly.entity_id
_entity_poly.type
_entity_poly.pdbx_seq_one_letter_code
_entity_poly.pdbx_strand_id
1 'polypeptide(L)'
;LSQLEDLNTTRITRILTNDFPQYFAIITRYRQEVHAVGADGGVISSTVVPKVQAVFPEGALTKTIRVSLQANNVPSDVINKLYGNRVTVSPVVTVEPRRRKFHKPITLVIPLPAGTKPTTSVVVQGPTVAPLQDMSNVRLLCSITGGTAPAQWEDITGTTQLTFNNDAVSFTTTVSARFWLMDCQNARDAARIGQEIYADTVVVPYMAKFVVFARRSQPVEGQLRVFCMTDDKEDKTLERQEHYTEIAKSRDVEVLAEASQFLEFFGNLLPVNKTGDQLQLKFLRETDDPEAAATGRIAFMGESKSKADTLPFQQQPICTLSITLPRYTGKMAISETERPVMSLERKYRRLRIPGTDTIYGTDIRVVDVSNKIGLSSDWSLLAHLLRIPDSEIDQISREYTENELLTVFRIWLEREGPKATSEKLAPILVQMGRQDVVQKFFKRPLAPVDYEKLAMVSDLKGETSSWGL
;
A
#
# COMPACT_ATOMS: atom_id res chain seq x y z
N LEU A 1 10.39 40.64 11.66
CA LEU A 1 10.83 39.77 12.78
C LEU A 1 9.86 38.60 13.00
N SER A 2 8.53 38.77 12.88
CA SER A 2 7.55 37.68 13.01
C SER A 2 7.69 36.52 12.00
N GLN A 3 8.03 36.79 10.73
CA GLN A 3 8.26 35.72 9.73
C GLN A 3 9.48 34.82 10.03
N LEU A 4 10.43 35.29 10.85
CA LEU A 4 11.59 34.49 11.25
C LEU A 4 11.22 33.51 12.38
N GLU A 5 10.22 33.86 13.19
CA GLU A 5 9.67 33.02 14.26
C GLU A 5 8.72 31.96 13.71
N ASP A 6 7.99 32.23 12.61
CA ASP A 6 7.18 31.23 11.89
C ASP A 6 8.04 30.13 11.24
N LEU A 7 9.33 30.37 11.04
CA LEU A 7 10.31 29.38 10.59
C LEU A 7 10.82 28.48 11.74
N ASN A 8 10.37 28.68 12.97
CA ASN A 8 10.70 27.82 14.12
C ASN A 8 9.88 26.52 14.17
N THR A 9 9.13 26.17 13.12
CA THR A 9 8.66 24.78 13.00
C THR A 9 9.86 23.89 12.68
N THR A 10 10.01 22.78 13.40
CA THR A 10 11.14 21.83 13.26
C THR A 10 11.24 21.14 11.89
N ARG A 11 10.36 21.50 10.95
CA ARG A 11 10.17 20.82 9.66
C ARG A 11 10.37 21.73 8.45
N ILE A 12 10.79 22.98 8.64
CA ILE A 12 11.23 23.85 7.54
C ILE A 12 12.76 23.94 7.57
N THR A 13 13.41 23.46 6.51
CA THR A 13 14.86 23.58 6.35
C THR A 13 15.19 24.86 5.59
N ARG A 14 15.93 25.78 6.24
CA ARG A 14 16.43 26.99 5.59
C ARG A 14 17.77 26.72 4.93
N ILE A 15 17.85 26.87 3.60
CA ILE A 15 19.08 26.82 2.83
C ILE A 15 19.51 28.26 2.53
N LEU A 16 20.70 28.66 2.98
CA LEU A 16 21.31 29.94 2.65
C LEU A 16 22.34 29.67 1.53
N THR A 17 22.16 30.31 0.38
CA THR A 17 23.04 30.14 -0.78
C THR A 17 23.24 31.48 -1.48
N ASN A 18 24.41 31.68 -2.11
CA ASN A 18 24.68 32.85 -2.94
C ASN A 18 24.48 32.55 -4.44
N ASP A 19 24.34 31.27 -4.79
CA ASP A 19 24.19 30.74 -6.14
C ASP A 19 23.16 29.59 -6.18
N PHE A 20 22.51 29.40 -7.32
CA PHE A 20 21.51 28.35 -7.51
C PHE A 20 22.12 27.12 -8.21
N PRO A 21 22.28 25.98 -7.52
CA PRO A 21 22.66 24.73 -8.15
C PRO A 21 21.49 24.16 -8.97
N GLN A 22 21.79 23.17 -9.81
CA GLN A 22 20.76 22.46 -10.57
C GLN A 22 19.76 21.71 -9.65
N TYR A 23 20.25 21.17 -8.52
CA TYR A 23 19.44 20.42 -7.57
C TYR A 23 19.87 20.70 -6.13
N PHE A 24 18.89 20.75 -5.23
CA PHE A 24 19.10 20.64 -3.79
C PHE A 24 18.52 19.30 -3.30
N ALA A 25 19.19 18.69 -2.33
CA ALA A 25 18.70 17.49 -1.65
C ALA A 25 18.78 17.70 -0.13
N ILE A 26 17.67 17.45 0.56
CA ILE A 26 17.60 17.44 2.03
C ILE A 26 17.65 15.97 2.46
N ILE A 27 18.66 15.62 3.26
CA ILE A 27 18.92 14.23 3.66
C ILE A 27 18.85 14.13 5.18
N THR A 28 17.93 13.31 5.68
CA THR A 28 17.88 12.93 7.09
C THR A 28 18.99 11.93 7.39
N ARG A 29 19.79 12.20 8.43
CA ARG A 29 20.87 11.32 8.89
C ARG A 29 21.14 11.53 10.38
N TYR A 30 21.80 10.56 11.00
CA TYR A 30 22.31 10.72 12.37
C TYR A 30 23.29 11.89 12.48
N ARG A 31 23.21 12.60 13.60
CA ARG A 31 24.11 13.72 13.94
C ARG A 31 25.57 13.26 13.82
N GLN A 32 26.36 14.03 13.07
CA GLN A 32 27.79 13.83 12.87
C GLN A 32 28.56 14.99 13.50
N GLU A 33 29.48 14.68 14.41
CA GLU A 33 30.46 15.65 14.88
C GLU A 33 31.70 15.57 14.00
N VAL A 34 31.91 16.59 13.16
CA VAL A 34 32.99 16.62 12.16
C VAL A 34 34.13 17.51 12.65
N HIS A 35 35.33 16.94 12.72
CA HIS A 35 36.55 17.66 13.10
C HIS A 35 37.66 17.39 12.09
N ALA A 36 38.50 18.40 11.85
CA ALA A 36 39.72 18.24 11.07
C ALA A 36 40.83 17.74 12.00
N VAL A 37 41.32 16.51 11.78
CA VAL A 37 42.36 15.89 12.61
C VAL A 37 43.59 15.62 11.75
N GLY A 38 44.76 16.06 12.20
CA GLY A 38 46.03 15.95 11.51
C GLY A 38 47.02 15.01 12.19
N ALA A 39 48.32 15.22 11.91
CA ALA A 39 49.40 14.45 12.50
C ALA A 39 49.61 14.72 14.00
N ASP A 40 49.18 15.88 14.47
CA ASP A 40 49.10 16.28 15.87
C ASP A 40 48.10 15.45 16.68
N GLY A 41 47.20 14.72 16.03
CA GLY A 41 46.14 13.97 16.70
C GLY A 41 44.99 14.87 17.13
N GLY A 42 44.19 14.42 18.08
CA GLY A 42 43.04 15.18 18.56
C GLY A 42 41.97 14.33 19.24
N VAL A 43 40.94 14.98 19.78
CA VAL A 43 39.82 14.31 20.45
C VAL A 43 38.52 14.79 19.82
N ILE A 44 37.64 13.84 19.51
CA ILE A 44 36.28 14.10 19.04
C ILE A 44 35.31 13.51 20.07
N SER A 45 34.38 14.33 20.55
CA SER A 45 33.33 13.90 21.49
C SER A 45 31.95 14.09 20.86
N SER A 46 31.02 13.18 21.13
CA SER A 46 29.64 13.28 20.64
C SER A 46 28.83 14.29 21.45
N THR A 47 28.05 15.14 20.80
CA THR A 47 27.10 16.05 21.48
C THR A 47 25.83 15.34 21.93
N VAL A 48 25.42 14.26 21.23
CA VAL A 48 24.22 13.47 21.55
C VAL A 48 24.45 12.59 22.78
N VAL A 49 25.67 12.02 22.90
CA VAL A 49 26.07 11.19 24.03
C VAL A 49 27.47 11.62 24.47
N PRO A 50 27.61 12.55 25.44
CA PRO A 50 28.90 13.15 25.80
C PRO A 50 30.00 12.17 26.23
N LYS A 51 29.60 10.98 26.72
CA LYS A 51 30.53 9.89 27.09
C LYS A 51 31.20 9.22 25.89
N VAL A 52 30.61 9.33 24.69
CA VAL A 52 31.18 8.75 23.47
C VAL A 52 32.30 9.65 22.96
N GLN A 53 33.51 9.11 22.92
CA GLN A 53 34.71 9.85 22.52
C GLN A 53 35.61 9.01 21.60
N ALA A 54 36.32 9.69 20.71
CA ALA A 54 37.38 9.13 19.88
C ALA A 54 38.66 9.97 20.06
N VAL A 55 39.72 9.33 20.54
CA VAL A 55 41.03 9.95 20.78
C VAL A 55 42.02 9.45 19.74
N PHE A 56 42.55 10.39 18.96
CA PHE A 56 43.56 10.18 17.93
C PHE A 56 44.92 10.55 18.53
N PRO A 57 45.82 9.59 18.77
CA PRO A 57 47.17 9.92 19.22
C PRO A 57 47.98 10.57 18.09
N GLU A 58 49.04 11.28 18.48
CA GLU A 58 49.97 11.90 17.53
C GLU A 58 50.55 10.85 16.56
N GLY A 59 50.50 11.15 15.26
CA GLY A 59 50.92 10.27 14.18
C GLY A 59 49.92 9.17 13.80
N ALA A 60 48.70 9.18 14.34
CA ALA A 60 47.62 8.29 13.86
C ALA A 60 47.22 8.59 12.41
N LEU A 61 47.31 9.87 12.02
CA LEU A 61 47.08 10.38 10.69
C LEU A 61 48.35 11.09 10.20
N THR A 62 48.57 11.11 8.88
CA THR A 62 49.71 11.83 8.26
C THR A 62 49.29 13.12 7.57
N LYS A 63 48.00 13.23 7.24
CA LYS A 63 47.38 14.40 6.61
C LYS A 63 46.18 14.83 7.42
N THR A 64 45.97 16.14 7.48
CA THR A 64 44.75 16.70 8.05
C THR A 64 43.55 16.31 7.20
N ILE A 65 42.67 15.50 7.77
CA ILE A 65 41.44 15.04 7.11
C ILE A 65 40.23 15.33 8.00
N ARG A 66 39.06 15.47 7.37
CA ARG A 66 37.80 15.54 8.09
C ARG A 66 37.42 14.13 8.55
N VAL A 67 37.42 13.94 9.87
CA VAL A 67 36.93 12.73 10.53
C VAL A 67 35.62 13.10 11.22
N SER A 68 34.68 12.17 11.25
CA SER A 68 33.43 12.38 11.98
C SER A 68 33.09 11.23 12.91
N LEU A 69 32.52 11.59 14.06
CA LEU A 69 32.00 10.67 15.05
C LEU A 69 30.47 10.75 15.09
N GLN A 70 29.80 9.61 15.05
CA GLN A 70 28.36 9.49 15.27
C GLN A 70 28.12 8.62 16.50
N ALA A 71 27.13 9.00 17.31
CA ALA A 71 26.57 8.15 18.36
C ALA A 71 25.06 8.06 18.14
N ASN A 72 24.57 6.87 17.79
CA ASN A 72 23.16 6.62 17.59
C ASN A 72 22.58 5.84 18.79
N ASN A 73 21.65 6.45 19.52
CA ASN A 73 20.97 5.77 20.61
C ASN A 73 19.94 4.79 20.05
N VAL A 74 19.96 3.57 20.57
CA VAL A 74 18.98 2.55 20.21
C VAL A 74 17.79 2.68 21.17
N PRO A 75 16.55 2.91 20.66
CA PRO A 75 15.37 3.01 21.51
C PRO A 75 15.13 1.73 22.31
N SER A 76 14.80 1.86 23.60
CA SER A 76 14.49 0.71 24.47
C SER A 76 13.32 -0.12 23.96
N ASP A 77 12.36 0.52 23.30
CA ASP A 77 11.14 -0.12 22.82
C ASP A 77 11.43 -1.15 21.72
N VAL A 78 12.39 -0.86 20.83
CA VAL A 78 12.86 -1.79 19.79
C VAL A 78 13.50 -3.03 20.42
N ILE A 79 14.33 -2.83 21.45
CA ILE A 79 15.03 -3.92 22.15
C ILE A 79 14.03 -4.78 22.93
N ASN A 80 13.14 -4.13 23.68
CA ASN A 80 12.14 -4.80 24.50
C ASN A 80 11.14 -5.60 23.64
N LYS A 81 10.78 -5.07 22.47
CA LYS A 81 9.95 -5.75 21.48
C LYS A 81 10.57 -7.06 21.01
N LEU A 82 11.85 -7.05 20.63
CA LEU A 82 12.50 -8.23 20.04
C LEU A 82 13.00 -9.23 21.09
N TYR A 83 13.56 -8.73 22.19
CA TYR A 83 14.31 -9.55 23.15
C TYR A 83 13.87 -9.39 24.61
N GLY A 84 12.97 -8.44 24.91
CA GLY A 84 12.59 -8.07 26.27
C GLY A 84 13.79 -7.58 27.08
N ASN A 85 13.80 -7.83 28.38
CA ASN A 85 14.87 -7.40 29.30
C ASN A 85 16.12 -8.30 29.24
N ARG A 86 16.25 -9.20 28.26
CA ARG A 86 17.35 -10.17 28.17
C ARG A 86 18.61 -9.61 27.53
N VAL A 87 18.48 -8.51 26.80
CA VAL A 87 19.54 -7.87 26.04
C VAL A 87 19.49 -6.38 26.34
N THR A 88 20.65 -5.79 26.59
CA THR A 88 20.78 -4.33 26.65
C THR A 88 21.92 -3.90 25.75
N VAL A 89 21.84 -2.69 25.21
CA VAL A 89 22.83 -2.20 24.25
C VAL A 89 23.24 -0.78 24.57
N SER A 90 24.46 -0.44 24.17
CA SER A 90 24.99 0.92 24.14
C SER A 90 24.54 1.67 22.88
N PRO A 91 24.91 2.94 22.69
CA PRO A 91 24.76 3.61 21.40
C PRO A 91 25.66 2.97 20.34
N VAL A 92 25.18 2.93 19.09
CA VAL A 92 26.03 2.55 17.94
C VAL A 92 26.97 3.70 17.63
N VAL A 93 28.27 3.46 17.78
CA VAL A 93 29.31 4.47 17.53
C VAL A 93 29.93 4.25 16.16
N THR A 94 29.89 5.25 15.29
CA THR A 94 30.46 5.16 13.94
C THR A 94 31.55 6.20 13.74
N VAL A 95 32.73 5.75 13.28
CA VAL A 95 33.83 6.62 12.86
C VAL A 95 33.86 6.67 11.34
N GLU A 96 33.62 7.85 10.77
CA GLU A 96 33.72 8.08 9.32
C GLU A 96 34.95 8.92 8.94
N PRO A 97 35.55 8.72 7.75
CA PRO A 97 35.17 7.77 6.71
C PRO A 97 35.42 6.30 7.13
N ARG A 98 34.42 5.44 6.96
CA ARG A 98 34.49 4.01 7.30
C ARG A 98 35.49 3.25 6.43
N ARG A 99 35.97 2.11 6.92
CA ARG A 99 36.87 1.19 6.23
C ARG A 99 38.21 1.83 5.85
N ARG A 100 38.75 2.68 6.73
CA ARG A 100 40.09 3.28 6.62
C ARG A 100 40.97 2.77 7.76
N LYS A 101 42.25 2.56 7.45
CA LYS A 101 43.26 2.13 8.41
C LYS A 101 44.03 3.34 8.91
N PHE A 102 44.23 3.42 10.22
CA PHE A 102 45.07 4.41 10.88
C PHE A 102 46.51 3.90 10.99
N HIS A 103 47.47 4.83 11.02
CA HIS A 103 48.89 4.48 11.18
C HIS A 103 49.21 4.05 12.61
N LYS A 104 48.47 4.58 13.58
CA LYS A 104 48.50 4.17 15.00
C LYS A 104 47.08 3.87 15.48
N PRO A 105 46.90 2.93 16.44
CA PRO A 105 45.59 2.67 17.01
C PRO A 105 44.98 3.93 17.65
N ILE A 106 43.71 4.19 17.38
CA ILE A 106 42.92 5.23 18.04
C ILE A 106 42.23 4.63 19.26
N THR A 107 41.92 5.44 20.26
CA THR A 107 41.15 4.99 21.45
C THR A 107 39.70 5.43 21.30
N LEU A 108 38.77 4.50 21.47
CA LEU A 108 37.33 4.76 21.54
C LEU A 108 36.84 4.57 22.95
N VAL A 109 35.94 5.47 23.39
CA VAL A 109 35.23 5.39 24.66
C VAL A 109 33.74 5.30 24.36
N ILE A 110 33.07 4.27 24.88
CA ILE A 110 31.63 4.02 24.67
C ILE A 110 31.00 3.76 26.04
N PRO A 111 29.84 4.38 26.38
CA PRO A 111 29.16 4.09 27.63
C PRO A 111 28.68 2.64 27.67
N LEU A 112 28.64 2.07 28.86
CA LEU A 112 28.09 0.74 29.07
C LEU A 112 26.59 0.68 28.71
N PRO A 113 26.10 -0.47 28.22
CA PRO A 113 24.67 -0.70 28.08
C PRO A 113 23.91 -0.39 29.38
N ALA A 114 22.73 0.22 29.25
CA ALA A 114 21.94 0.61 30.40
C ALA A 114 21.49 -0.63 31.18
N GLY A 115 21.74 -0.66 32.49
CA GLY A 115 21.36 -1.77 33.37
C GLY A 115 22.41 -2.88 33.48
N THR A 116 23.57 -2.77 32.82
CA THR A 116 24.69 -3.67 33.07
C THR A 116 25.14 -3.53 34.52
N LYS A 117 24.94 -4.60 35.31
CA LYS A 117 25.38 -4.66 36.69
C LYS A 117 26.84 -5.12 36.71
N PRO A 118 27.77 -4.37 37.32
CA PRO A 118 29.10 -4.89 37.54
C PRO A 118 29.01 -6.12 38.45
N THR A 119 29.35 -7.30 37.92
CA THR A 119 29.58 -8.47 38.76
C THR A 119 30.93 -8.28 39.43
N THR A 120 30.93 -7.77 40.65
CA THR A 120 32.12 -7.78 41.52
C THR A 120 32.44 -9.23 41.87
N SER A 121 33.41 -9.82 41.18
CA SER A 121 34.10 -11.01 41.67
C SER A 121 35.21 -10.56 42.62
N VAL A 122 35.07 -10.89 43.90
CA VAL A 122 36.13 -10.66 44.89
C VAL A 122 37.17 -11.76 44.71
N VAL A 123 38.24 -11.48 43.98
CA VAL A 123 39.44 -12.34 44.00
C VAL A 123 40.28 -11.94 45.21
N VAL A 124 40.26 -12.76 46.27
CA VAL A 124 41.15 -12.60 47.42
C VAL A 124 42.53 -13.13 47.05
N GLN A 125 43.38 -12.31 46.42
CA GLN A 125 44.83 -12.55 46.37
C GLN A 125 45.62 -11.22 46.45
N GLY A 126 46.28 -10.99 47.59
CA GLY A 126 47.39 -10.03 47.74
C GLY A 126 47.02 -8.55 48.01
N PRO A 127 47.95 -7.75 48.57
CA PRO A 127 47.66 -6.49 49.25
C PRO A 127 47.55 -5.26 48.32
N THR A 128 46.90 -5.40 47.15
CA THR A 128 46.42 -4.28 46.33
C THR A 128 45.17 -4.73 45.56
N VAL A 129 43.99 -4.52 46.13
CA VAL A 129 42.71 -4.94 45.52
C VAL A 129 42.05 -3.72 44.89
N ALA A 130 42.28 -3.49 43.61
CA ALA A 130 41.30 -2.79 42.79
C ALA A 130 40.20 -3.80 42.42
N PRO A 131 38.91 -3.49 42.58
CA PRO A 131 37.86 -4.40 42.15
C PRO A 131 37.95 -4.58 40.63
N LEU A 132 38.33 -5.78 40.19
CA LEU A 132 38.14 -6.19 38.80
C LEU A 132 36.64 -6.37 38.59
N GLN A 133 36.01 -5.41 37.90
CA GLN A 133 34.64 -5.60 37.41
C GLN A 133 34.68 -6.71 36.35
N ASP A 134 34.28 -7.92 36.72
CA ASP A 134 34.05 -8.97 35.75
C ASP A 134 32.75 -8.61 35.02
N MET A 135 32.85 -8.35 33.73
CA MET A 135 31.73 -7.99 32.86
C MET A 135 31.60 -9.02 31.73
N SER A 136 31.70 -10.30 32.11
CA SER A 136 31.76 -11.47 31.22
C SER A 136 30.65 -11.59 30.16
N ASN A 137 29.53 -10.89 30.32
CA ASN A 137 28.41 -10.91 29.37
C ASN A 137 28.43 -9.77 28.34
N VAL A 138 29.29 -8.75 28.52
CA VAL A 138 29.41 -7.66 27.55
C VAL A 138 30.23 -8.08 26.34
N ARG A 139 29.65 -7.86 25.17
CA ARG A 139 30.21 -8.15 23.84
C ARG A 139 30.46 -6.85 23.10
N LEU A 140 31.61 -6.75 22.45
CA LEU A 140 31.94 -5.69 21.50
C LEU A 140 31.68 -6.20 20.09
N LEU A 141 30.66 -5.64 19.45
CA LEU A 141 30.34 -5.89 18.05
C LEU A 141 31.01 -4.83 17.16
N CYS A 142 31.45 -5.25 15.98
CA CYS A 142 32.05 -4.38 14.97
C CYS A 142 31.44 -4.62 13.59
N SER A 143 31.30 -3.55 12.81
CA SER A 143 30.97 -3.63 11.39
C SER A 143 31.88 -2.76 10.56
N ILE A 144 32.76 -3.39 9.76
CA ILE A 144 33.72 -2.72 8.87
C ILE A 144 33.14 -2.35 7.49
N THR A 145 31.85 -2.64 7.25
CA THR A 145 31.23 -2.41 5.94
C THR A 145 31.23 -0.91 5.61
N GLY A 146 31.66 -0.58 4.40
CA GLY A 146 31.79 0.79 3.89
C GLY A 146 30.74 1.12 2.83
N GLY A 147 30.54 2.40 2.56
CA GLY A 147 29.62 2.86 1.51
C GLY A 147 28.15 2.56 1.82
N THR A 148 27.42 2.16 0.78
CA THR A 148 25.97 1.86 0.78
C THR A 148 25.63 0.42 1.13
N ALA A 149 26.63 -0.45 1.29
CA ALA A 149 26.41 -1.83 1.71
C ALA A 149 25.81 -1.90 3.13
N PRO A 150 24.88 -2.84 3.39
CA PRO A 150 24.31 -3.02 4.71
C PRO A 150 25.38 -3.34 5.76
N ALA A 151 25.10 -3.02 7.02
CA ALA A 151 25.97 -3.41 8.12
C ALA A 151 25.96 -4.93 8.30
N GLN A 152 27.15 -5.49 8.55
CA GLN A 152 27.35 -6.87 8.98
C GLN A 152 28.09 -6.84 10.31
N TRP A 153 27.49 -7.39 11.34
CA TRP A 153 28.02 -7.36 12.70
C TRP A 153 28.82 -8.61 13.01
N GLU A 154 29.99 -8.44 13.62
CA GLU A 154 30.86 -9.51 14.10
C GLU A 154 31.24 -9.24 15.56
N ASP A 155 31.30 -10.29 16.37
CA ASP A 155 31.80 -10.21 17.75
C ASP A 155 33.34 -10.23 17.75
N ILE A 156 33.94 -9.11 18.17
CA ILE A 156 35.39 -8.92 18.25
C ILE A 156 35.90 -8.85 19.69
N THR A 157 35.09 -9.26 20.66
CA THR A 157 35.45 -9.22 22.10
C THR A 157 36.70 -10.03 22.38
N GLY A 158 36.88 -11.17 21.69
CA GLY A 158 38.05 -12.05 21.90
C GLY A 158 39.37 -11.51 21.35
N THR A 159 39.34 -10.54 20.44
CA THR A 159 40.54 -9.97 19.79
C THR A 159 40.84 -8.54 20.25
N THR A 160 39.95 -7.95 21.04
CA THR A 160 40.05 -6.55 21.47
C THR A 160 40.14 -6.47 22.99
N GLN A 161 41.20 -5.85 23.51
CA GLN A 161 41.32 -5.60 24.94
C GLN A 161 40.39 -4.46 25.35
N LEU A 162 39.45 -4.77 26.26
CA LEU A 162 38.50 -3.82 26.81
C LEU A 162 38.98 -3.35 28.19
N THR A 163 39.01 -2.04 28.41
CA THR A 163 39.28 -1.44 29.71
C THR A 163 38.00 -0.81 30.25
N PHE A 164 37.54 -1.29 31.40
CA PHE A 164 36.29 -0.86 32.02
C PHE A 164 36.56 0.27 33.02
N ASN A 165 35.89 1.40 32.83
CA ASN A 165 36.00 2.58 33.68
C ASN A 165 34.61 2.97 34.18
N ASN A 166 34.21 2.46 35.34
CA ASN A 166 32.92 2.71 36.02
C ASN A 166 31.66 2.51 35.13
N ASP A 167 31.39 3.46 34.23
CA ASP A 167 30.21 3.54 33.38
C ASP A 167 30.51 3.58 31.87
N ALA A 168 31.76 3.35 31.48
CA ALA A 168 32.20 3.31 30.09
C ALA A 168 33.27 2.24 29.84
N VAL A 169 33.43 1.85 28.57
CA VAL A 169 34.49 0.97 28.09
C VAL A 169 35.36 1.76 27.15
N SER A 170 36.67 1.67 27.37
CA SER A 170 37.67 2.14 26.43
C SER A 170 38.40 0.99 25.77
N PHE A 171 38.65 1.09 24.47
CA PHE A 171 39.43 0.12 23.72
C PHE A 171 40.15 0.81 22.55
N THR A 172 41.12 0.12 21.95
CA THR A 172 41.85 0.64 20.79
C THR A 172 41.48 -0.07 19.51
N THR A 173 41.49 0.65 18.39
CA THR A 173 41.27 0.08 17.05
C THR A 173 42.17 0.75 16.02
N THR A 174 42.59 0.00 15.01
CA THR A 174 43.37 0.52 13.88
C THR A 174 42.52 0.80 12.64
N VAL A 175 41.21 0.51 12.69
CA VAL A 175 40.29 0.64 11.55
C VAL A 175 39.08 1.47 11.95
N SER A 176 38.69 2.42 11.08
CA SER A 176 37.43 3.15 11.21
C SER A 176 36.25 2.27 10.79
N ALA A 177 35.28 2.12 11.68
CA ALA A 177 34.17 1.20 11.53
C ALA A 177 32.97 1.65 12.40
N ARG A 178 31.94 0.80 12.47
CA ARG A 178 30.90 0.88 13.49
C ARG A 178 31.27 -0.02 14.65
N PHE A 179 31.05 0.45 15.86
CA PHE A 179 31.29 -0.26 17.10
C PHE A 179 30.07 -0.18 17.99
N TRP A 180 29.78 -1.27 18.70
CA TRP A 180 28.59 -1.36 19.51
C TRP A 180 28.79 -2.34 20.65
N LEU A 181 28.55 -1.90 21.89
CA LEU A 181 28.52 -2.77 23.05
C LEU A 181 27.12 -3.32 23.26
N MET A 182 27.05 -4.61 23.52
CA MET A 182 25.83 -5.35 23.85
C MET A 182 26.08 -6.20 25.09
N ASP A 183 25.18 -6.13 26.05
CA ASP A 183 25.13 -7.06 27.19
C ASP A 183 24.06 -8.12 26.89
N CYS A 184 24.51 -9.36 26.70
CA CYS A 184 23.64 -10.49 26.40
C CYS A 184 24.18 -11.77 27.05
N GLN A 185 23.28 -12.63 27.54
CA GLN A 185 23.68 -13.88 28.19
C GLN A 185 24.29 -14.89 27.20
N ASN A 186 23.80 -14.94 25.96
CA ASN A 186 24.29 -15.87 24.95
C ASN A 186 25.28 -15.19 23.99
N ALA A 187 26.57 -15.32 24.29
CA ALA A 187 27.66 -14.77 23.48
C ALA A 187 27.60 -15.17 22.00
N ARG A 188 27.22 -16.43 21.72
CA ARG A 188 27.24 -16.99 20.35
C ARG A 188 26.23 -16.31 19.43
N ASP A 189 25.14 -15.80 20.00
CA ASP A 189 24.07 -15.16 19.24
C ASP A 189 24.25 -13.64 19.13
N ALA A 190 25.26 -13.04 19.80
CA ALA A 190 25.40 -11.59 19.93
C ALA A 190 25.40 -10.86 18.57
N ALA A 191 26.13 -11.39 17.58
CA ALA A 191 26.16 -10.83 16.23
C ALA A 191 24.79 -10.90 15.52
N ARG A 192 24.08 -12.04 15.63
CA ARG A 192 22.74 -12.22 15.05
C ARG A 192 21.71 -11.29 15.71
N ILE A 193 21.73 -11.23 17.04
CA ILE A 193 20.86 -10.35 17.84
C ILE A 193 21.12 -8.89 17.47
N GLY A 194 22.39 -8.50 17.36
CA GLY A 194 22.79 -7.16 16.92
C GLY A 194 22.28 -6.86 15.51
N GLN A 195 22.37 -7.80 14.58
CA GLN A 195 21.85 -7.62 13.23
C GLN A 195 20.34 -7.32 13.20
N GLU A 196 19.55 -8.07 13.97
CA GLU A 196 18.09 -7.91 14.03
C GLU A 196 17.71 -6.57 14.68
N ILE A 197 18.29 -6.23 15.83
CA ILE A 197 18.01 -4.94 16.51
C ILE A 197 18.45 -3.76 15.62
N TYR A 198 19.60 -3.87 14.95
CA TYR A 198 20.10 -2.80 14.09
C TYR A 198 19.21 -2.60 12.86
N ALA A 199 18.68 -3.68 12.27
CA ALA A 199 17.77 -3.59 11.12
C ALA A 199 16.52 -2.76 11.43
N ASP A 200 15.90 -2.98 12.59
CA ASP A 200 14.73 -2.20 13.03
C ASP A 200 15.08 -0.76 13.43
N THR A 201 16.32 -0.53 13.91
CA THR A 201 16.75 0.79 14.39
C THR A 201 17.12 1.76 13.26
N VAL A 202 17.61 1.27 12.12
CA VAL A 202 18.08 2.14 11.02
C VAL A 202 16.98 2.60 10.07
N VAL A 203 15.75 2.14 10.26
CA VAL A 203 14.61 2.55 9.44
C VAL A 203 14.35 4.03 9.64
N VAL A 204 14.19 4.76 8.53
CA VAL A 204 14.05 6.22 8.58
C VAL A 204 12.64 6.59 9.07
N PRO A 205 12.51 7.39 10.14
CA PRO A 205 11.22 7.90 10.57
C PRO A 205 10.78 9.07 9.69
N TYR A 206 9.50 9.07 9.31
CA TYR A 206 8.82 10.14 8.60
C TYR A 206 7.66 10.67 9.43
N MET A 207 7.44 11.98 9.38
CA MET A 207 6.21 12.57 9.93
C MET A 207 5.15 12.54 8.83
N ALA A 208 4.12 11.72 9.03
CA ALA A 208 3.01 11.56 8.10
C ALA A 208 1.67 11.87 8.78
N LYS A 209 0.63 12.02 7.97
CA LYS A 209 -0.76 12.15 8.39
C LYS A 209 -1.56 11.00 7.82
N PHE A 210 -2.43 10.45 8.64
CA PHE A 210 -3.45 9.53 8.20
C PHE A 210 -4.71 10.32 7.83
N VAL A 211 -5.20 10.11 6.61
CA VAL A 211 -6.42 10.74 6.11
C VAL A 211 -7.40 9.64 5.73
N VAL A 212 -8.62 9.75 6.23
CA VAL A 212 -9.69 8.78 6.00
C VAL A 212 -10.77 9.43 5.17
N PHE A 213 -11.03 8.83 4.01
CA PHE A 213 -12.12 9.16 3.12
C PHE A 213 -13.20 8.11 3.22
N ALA A 214 -14.45 8.54 3.14
CA ALA A 214 -15.60 7.65 3.17
C ALA A 214 -16.59 7.97 2.06
N ARG A 215 -17.23 6.92 1.56
CA ARG A 215 -18.39 7.02 0.68
C ARG A 215 -19.45 6.03 1.15
N ARG A 216 -20.68 6.52 1.37
CA ARG A 216 -21.80 5.68 1.79
C ARG A 216 -22.74 5.46 0.60
N SER A 217 -22.53 4.34 -0.10
CA SER A 217 -23.29 3.94 -1.29
C SER A 217 -24.56 3.15 -0.97
N GLN A 218 -24.73 2.68 0.27
CA GLN A 218 -25.93 1.99 0.76
C GLN A 218 -26.32 2.49 2.18
N PRO A 219 -27.56 2.27 2.63
CA PRO A 219 -27.97 2.64 3.99
C PRO A 219 -27.18 1.91 5.08
N VAL A 220 -26.87 0.62 4.90
CA VAL A 220 -26.17 -0.20 5.91
C VAL A 220 -24.68 -0.40 5.64
N GLU A 221 -24.23 -0.06 4.43
CA GLU A 221 -22.83 -0.24 4.01
C GLU A 221 -22.15 1.06 3.55
N GLY A 222 -20.88 1.20 3.92
CA GLY A 222 -19.99 2.27 3.48
C GLY A 222 -18.63 1.73 3.05
N GLN A 223 -17.95 2.47 2.19
CA GLN A 223 -16.58 2.19 1.76
C GLN A 223 -15.64 3.24 2.36
N LEU A 224 -14.54 2.78 2.95
CA LEU A 224 -13.46 3.66 3.42
C LEU A 224 -12.21 3.52 2.56
N ARG A 225 -11.52 4.63 2.37
CA ARG A 225 -10.17 4.72 1.81
C ARG A 225 -9.29 5.45 2.80
N VAL A 226 -8.13 4.87 3.07
CA VAL A 226 -7.23 5.33 4.12
C VAL A 226 -5.88 5.58 3.50
N PHE A 227 -5.35 6.78 3.68
CA PHE A 227 -4.07 7.21 3.14
C PHE A 227 -3.11 7.58 4.27
N CYS A 228 -1.83 7.26 4.10
CA CYS A 228 -0.73 7.75 4.91
C CYS A 228 0.11 8.67 4.02
N MET A 229 0.17 9.96 4.33
CA MET A 229 0.72 11.01 3.44
C MET A 229 1.70 11.91 4.20
N THR A 230 2.79 12.33 3.56
CA THR A 230 3.78 13.26 4.14
C THR A 230 3.64 14.69 3.59
N ASP A 231 3.75 14.86 2.27
CA ASP A 231 3.78 16.17 1.57
C ASP A 231 2.70 16.32 0.48
N ASP A 232 1.95 15.27 0.17
CA ASP A 232 0.93 15.37 -0.87
C ASP A 232 -0.15 16.37 -0.46
N LYS A 233 -0.33 17.41 -1.29
CA LYS A 233 -1.47 18.31 -1.16
C LYS A 233 -2.74 17.47 -1.25
N GLU A 234 -3.58 17.58 -0.23
CA GLU A 234 -4.84 16.83 -0.06
C GLU A 234 -5.71 16.85 -1.34
N ASP A 235 -5.62 17.92 -2.11
CA ASP A 235 -6.36 18.15 -3.37
C ASP A 235 -5.94 17.27 -4.54
N LYS A 236 -4.78 16.58 -4.47
CA LYS A 236 -4.28 15.72 -5.56
C LYS A 236 -4.81 14.28 -5.50
N THR A 237 -5.56 13.93 -4.47
CA THR A 237 -6.16 12.59 -4.36
C THR A 237 -7.40 12.53 -5.27
N LEU A 238 -7.51 11.51 -6.12
CA LEU A 238 -8.63 11.29 -7.06
C LEU A 238 -10.01 11.15 -6.34
N GLU A 239 -10.00 11.12 -5.01
CA GLU A 239 -11.14 10.92 -4.13
C GLU A 239 -12.23 11.97 -4.27
N ARG A 240 -11.86 13.23 -4.50
CA ARG A 240 -12.85 14.30 -4.75
C ARG A 240 -13.62 14.08 -6.04
N GLN A 241 -13.00 13.43 -7.04
CA GLN A 241 -13.67 13.10 -8.31
C GLN A 241 -14.59 11.88 -8.18
N GLU A 242 -14.31 10.97 -7.23
CA GLU A 242 -15.09 9.74 -7.02
C GLU A 242 -16.18 9.84 -5.93
N HIS A 243 -16.54 11.06 -5.53
CA HIS A 243 -17.55 11.37 -4.51
C HIS A 243 -17.23 10.82 -3.11
N TYR A 244 -15.95 10.70 -2.77
CA TYR A 244 -15.53 10.44 -1.41
C TYR A 244 -15.46 11.74 -0.61
N THR A 245 -15.83 11.65 0.67
CA THR A 245 -15.74 12.77 1.62
C THR A 245 -14.66 12.47 2.63
N GLU A 246 -13.79 13.43 2.90
CA GLU A 246 -12.85 13.35 4.03
C GLU A 246 -13.65 13.37 5.34
N ILE A 247 -13.47 12.35 6.17
CA ILE A 247 -14.22 12.18 7.42
C ILE A 247 -13.36 12.24 8.67
N ALA A 248 -12.05 12.01 8.53
CA ALA A 248 -11.10 12.13 9.62
C ALA A 248 -9.69 12.36 9.10
N LYS A 249 -8.89 13.05 9.91
CA LYS A 249 -7.50 13.37 9.63
C LYS A 249 -6.70 13.41 10.91
N SER A 250 -5.55 12.77 10.93
CA SER A 250 -4.65 12.79 12.09
C SER A 250 -3.82 14.05 12.14
N ARG A 251 -3.30 14.34 13.34
CA ARG A 251 -2.09 15.17 13.48
C ARG A 251 -0.90 14.47 12.81
N ASP A 252 0.20 15.19 12.66
CA ASP A 252 1.46 14.58 12.25
C ASP A 252 1.89 13.53 13.26
N VAL A 253 2.15 12.32 12.77
CA VAL A 253 2.60 11.17 13.55
C VAL A 253 3.81 10.54 12.89
N GLU A 254 4.67 9.98 13.72
CA GLU A 254 5.86 9.28 13.23
C GLU A 254 5.45 7.93 12.63
N VAL A 255 5.87 7.68 11.40
CA VAL A 255 5.73 6.41 10.70
C VAL A 255 7.09 6.00 10.16
N LEU A 256 7.40 4.71 10.23
CA LEU A 256 8.66 4.18 9.72
C LEU A 256 8.54 3.90 8.22
N ALA A 257 9.59 4.23 7.47
CA ALA A 257 9.65 3.98 6.03
C ALA A 257 9.40 2.51 5.71
N GLU A 258 8.55 2.24 4.71
CA GLU A 258 8.24 0.89 4.22
C GLU A 258 7.61 -0.06 5.27
N ALA A 259 7.28 0.43 6.46
CA ALA A 259 6.64 -0.36 7.50
C ALA A 259 5.14 -0.51 7.25
N SER A 260 4.66 -1.76 7.28
CA SER A 260 3.24 -2.09 7.20
C SER A 260 2.45 -1.46 8.34
N GLN A 261 1.27 -0.93 8.01
CA GLN A 261 0.34 -0.34 8.97
C GLN A 261 -0.90 -1.22 9.09
N PHE A 262 -1.30 -1.52 10.32
CA PHE A 262 -2.44 -2.37 10.61
C PHE A 262 -3.61 -1.54 11.14
N LEU A 263 -4.85 -1.93 10.79
CA LEU A 263 -6.04 -1.16 11.14
C LEU A 263 -6.94 -1.99 12.07
N GLU A 264 -7.30 -1.40 13.21
CA GLU A 264 -8.30 -1.96 14.12
C GLU A 264 -9.53 -1.04 14.21
N PHE A 265 -10.72 -1.63 14.15
CA PHE A 265 -11.99 -0.90 14.17
C PHE A 265 -12.71 -1.13 15.49
N PHE A 266 -13.25 -0.04 16.05
CA PHE A 266 -14.02 -0.04 17.27
C PHE A 266 -15.32 0.75 17.09
N GLY A 267 -16.34 0.42 17.88
CA GLY A 267 -17.64 1.09 17.82
C GLY A 267 -18.59 0.40 16.83
N ASN A 268 -19.49 1.18 16.22
CA ASN A 268 -20.61 0.64 15.45
C ASN A 268 -20.31 0.40 13.95
N LEU A 269 -19.03 0.47 13.56
CA LEU A 269 -18.56 0.23 12.20
C LEU A 269 -17.58 -0.94 12.22
N LEU A 270 -17.98 -2.07 11.61
CA LEU A 270 -17.15 -3.26 11.52
C LEU A 270 -16.75 -3.56 10.08
N PRO A 271 -15.48 -3.92 9.81
CA PRO A 271 -15.02 -4.25 8.47
C PRO A 271 -15.65 -5.55 7.99
N VAL A 272 -16.20 -5.53 6.77
CA VAL A 272 -16.81 -6.65 6.05
C VAL A 272 -15.72 -7.37 5.26
N ASN A 273 -14.75 -7.96 5.96
CA ASN A 273 -13.75 -8.79 5.31
C ASN A 273 -13.88 -10.26 5.73
N LYS A 274 -13.83 -11.13 4.71
CA LYS A 274 -13.48 -12.55 4.86
C LYS A 274 -12.06 -12.60 5.43
N THR A 275 -11.84 -13.46 6.42
CA THR A 275 -10.55 -13.72 7.06
C THR A 275 -9.40 -13.82 6.04
N GLY A 276 -8.45 -12.89 6.07
CA GLY A 276 -7.15 -13.02 5.37
C GLY A 276 -6.71 -11.81 4.56
N ASP A 277 -7.61 -11.05 3.94
CA ASP A 277 -7.23 -9.92 3.08
C ASP A 277 -7.41 -8.58 3.82
N GLN A 278 -6.33 -7.81 3.93
CA GLN A 278 -6.36 -6.43 4.39
C GLN A 278 -6.23 -5.51 3.16
N LEU A 279 -7.09 -4.47 3.09
CA LEU A 279 -7.10 -3.34 2.13
C LEU A 279 -8.03 -3.42 0.89
N GLN A 280 -9.34 -3.51 1.14
CA GLN A 280 -10.36 -2.58 0.61
C GLN A 280 -11.58 -2.78 1.50
N LEU A 281 -11.77 -1.91 2.48
CA LEU A 281 -12.70 -2.20 3.57
C LEU A 281 -14.08 -1.65 3.24
N LYS A 282 -15.02 -2.57 3.00
CA LYS A 282 -16.46 -2.30 3.09
C LYS A 282 -16.85 -2.48 4.55
N PHE A 283 -17.80 -1.71 5.07
CA PHE A 283 -18.24 -1.80 6.47
C PHE A 283 -19.73 -2.10 6.55
N LEU A 284 -20.14 -2.83 7.59
CA LEU A 284 -21.53 -3.05 7.95
C LEU A 284 -21.82 -2.34 9.28
N ARG A 285 -23.01 -1.75 9.41
CA ARG A 285 -23.51 -1.17 10.65
C ARG A 285 -24.20 -2.23 11.50
N GLU A 286 -23.82 -2.37 12.77
CA GLU A 286 -24.37 -3.38 13.70
C GLU A 286 -25.70 -3.01 14.39
N THR A 287 -26.32 -1.86 14.05
CA THR A 287 -27.57 -1.40 14.69
C THR A 287 -28.66 -1.10 13.66
N ASP A 288 -29.87 -1.63 13.91
CA ASP A 288 -31.08 -1.41 13.10
C ASP A 288 -31.68 -0.01 13.27
N ASP A 289 -31.17 0.80 14.20
CA ASP A 289 -31.73 2.12 14.51
C ASP A 289 -31.27 3.18 13.48
N PRO A 290 -32.16 3.71 12.61
CA PRO A 290 -31.78 4.70 11.60
C PRO A 290 -31.29 6.03 12.17
N GLU A 291 -31.53 6.31 13.47
CA GLU A 291 -31.17 7.58 14.13
C GLU A 291 -29.84 7.54 14.92
N ALA A 292 -29.30 6.35 15.20
CA ALA A 292 -27.97 6.22 15.82
C ALA A 292 -26.87 6.69 14.86
N ALA A 293 -26.08 7.69 15.27
CA ALA A 293 -24.98 8.24 14.47
C ALA A 293 -24.01 7.12 14.04
N ALA A 294 -23.68 7.04 12.74
CA ALA A 294 -22.77 6.04 12.18
C ALA A 294 -21.30 6.39 12.51
N THR A 295 -20.96 6.32 13.79
CA THR A 295 -19.69 6.73 14.39
C THR A 295 -18.84 5.55 14.85
N GLY A 296 -17.66 5.38 14.26
CA GLY A 296 -16.67 4.39 14.68
C GLY A 296 -15.36 5.03 15.12
N ARG A 297 -14.39 4.20 15.49
CA ARG A 297 -13.00 4.59 15.69
C ARG A 297 -12.10 3.64 14.92
N ILE A 298 -11.06 4.20 14.29
CA ILE A 298 -9.99 3.44 13.65
C ILE A 298 -8.71 3.65 14.45
N ALA A 299 -8.09 2.59 14.92
CA ALA A 299 -6.75 2.62 15.47
C ALA A 299 -5.74 2.13 14.41
N PHE A 300 -4.67 2.90 14.24
CA PHE A 300 -3.57 2.60 13.35
C PHE A 300 -2.45 1.99 14.19
N MET A 301 -2.12 0.74 13.91
CA MET A 301 -1.17 -0.07 14.67
C MET A 301 0.09 -0.31 13.85
N GLY A 302 1.25 -0.27 14.49
CA GLY A 302 2.52 -0.62 13.84
C GLY A 302 2.70 -2.13 13.64
N GLU A 303 1.87 -2.96 14.26
CA GLU A 303 1.95 -4.41 14.22
C GLU A 303 0.58 -5.07 14.06
N SER A 304 0.60 -6.31 13.55
CA SER A 304 -0.61 -7.10 13.37
C SER A 304 -1.13 -7.59 14.72
N LYS A 305 -2.46 -7.66 14.85
CA LYS A 305 -3.11 -8.28 16.00
C LYS A 305 -2.73 -9.76 16.08
N SER A 306 -1.85 -10.12 17.01
CA SER A 306 -1.55 -11.52 17.28
C SER A 306 -2.81 -12.20 17.85
N LYS A 307 -3.12 -13.41 17.38
CA LYS A 307 -4.26 -14.22 17.88
C LYS A 307 -4.04 -14.75 19.31
N ALA A 308 -2.99 -14.33 19.99
CA ALA A 308 -2.58 -14.89 21.27
C ALA A 308 -2.56 -13.77 22.32
N ASP A 309 -3.51 -13.85 23.25
CA ASP A 309 -3.63 -13.09 24.51
C ASP A 309 -2.43 -13.29 25.46
N THR A 310 -1.22 -13.61 24.96
CA THR A 310 -0.07 -14.03 25.77
C THR A 310 1.04 -12.99 25.90
N LEU A 311 0.87 -11.76 25.40
CA LEU A 311 1.78 -10.66 25.70
C LEU A 311 1.11 -9.66 26.66
N PRO A 312 1.70 -9.33 27.83
CA PRO A 312 1.13 -8.40 28.80
C PRO A 312 1.19 -6.92 28.36
N PHE A 313 1.65 -6.64 27.14
CA PHE A 313 1.76 -5.29 26.60
C PHE A 313 0.62 -5.04 25.61
N GLN A 314 -0.42 -4.31 26.04
CA GLN A 314 -1.34 -3.66 25.11
C GLN A 314 -0.51 -2.75 24.21
N GLN A 315 -0.47 -3.07 22.91
CA GLN A 315 0.23 -2.26 21.93
C GLN A 315 -0.42 -0.88 21.86
N GLN A 316 0.37 0.19 21.96
CA GLN A 316 -0.15 1.53 21.77
C GLN A 316 -0.33 1.80 20.28
N PRO A 317 -1.51 2.29 19.84
CA PRO A 317 -1.71 2.70 18.47
C PRO A 317 -0.82 3.91 18.14
N ILE A 318 -0.32 3.96 16.91
CA ILE A 318 0.38 5.13 16.35
C ILE A 318 -0.56 6.34 16.40
N CYS A 319 -1.82 6.13 16.00
CA CYS A 319 -2.89 7.09 16.24
C CYS A 319 -4.27 6.42 16.26
N THR A 320 -5.24 7.12 16.84
CA THR A 320 -6.64 6.72 16.80
C THR A 320 -7.48 7.86 16.25
N LEU A 321 -8.30 7.56 15.25
CA LEU A 321 -9.20 8.52 14.61
C LEU A 321 -10.65 8.14 14.88
N SER A 322 -11.41 9.07 15.43
CA SER A 322 -12.86 8.97 15.47
C SER A 322 -13.42 9.30 14.09
N ILE A 323 -14.22 8.40 13.54
CA ILE A 323 -14.80 8.51 12.20
C ILE A 323 -16.31 8.62 12.29
N THR A 324 -16.90 9.49 11.47
CA THR A 324 -18.35 9.58 11.29
C THR A 324 -18.65 9.42 9.81
N LEU A 325 -19.42 8.40 9.44
CA LEU A 325 -19.77 8.20 8.04
C LEU A 325 -20.62 9.36 7.51
N PRO A 326 -20.41 9.79 6.26
CA PRO A 326 -21.23 10.82 5.66
C PRO A 326 -22.67 10.32 5.53
N ARG A 327 -23.60 11.26 5.32
CA ARG A 327 -24.98 10.92 4.95
C ARG A 327 -24.95 10.02 3.73
N TYR A 328 -25.89 9.07 3.68
CA TYR A 328 -26.08 8.22 2.52
C TYR A 328 -26.28 9.10 1.27
N THR A 329 -25.33 9.02 0.34
CA THR A 329 -25.34 9.80 -0.92
C THR A 329 -25.88 8.99 -2.10
N GLY A 330 -26.16 7.70 -1.90
CA GLY A 330 -27.05 7.01 -2.81
C GLY A 330 -28.39 7.74 -2.79
N LYS A 331 -29.01 7.89 -3.96
CA LYS A 331 -30.36 8.46 -4.06
C LYS A 331 -31.23 7.77 -3.01
N MET A 332 -31.91 8.56 -2.16
CA MET A 332 -32.95 8.04 -1.27
C MET A 332 -33.79 7.10 -2.11
N ALA A 333 -33.82 5.83 -1.72
CA ALA A 333 -34.93 4.99 -2.11
C ALA A 333 -36.16 5.64 -1.49
N ILE A 334 -36.85 6.47 -2.28
CA ILE A 334 -38.29 6.43 -2.26
C ILE A 334 -38.59 4.96 -2.60
N SER A 335 -38.99 4.19 -1.58
CA SER A 335 -39.62 2.87 -1.66
C SER A 335 -39.38 2.09 -2.97
N GLU A 336 -38.37 1.23 -3.04
CA GLU A 336 -38.26 0.06 -3.94
C GLU A 336 -38.72 0.13 -5.43
N THR A 337 -38.95 1.30 -6.03
CA THR A 337 -39.58 1.39 -7.37
C THR A 337 -39.01 2.51 -8.24
N GLU A 338 -37.69 2.77 -8.23
CA GLU A 338 -36.99 3.42 -9.38
C GLU A 338 -35.47 3.64 -9.15
N ARG A 339 -34.64 2.68 -9.57
CA ARG A 339 -33.40 3.04 -10.29
C ARG A 339 -33.60 2.54 -11.72
N PRO A 340 -33.61 3.40 -12.75
CA PRO A 340 -33.62 2.91 -14.11
C PRO A 340 -32.21 2.39 -14.40
N VAL A 341 -31.97 1.11 -14.11
CA VAL A 341 -31.43 0.29 -15.19
C VAL A 341 -32.42 0.52 -16.32
N MET A 342 -32.00 1.09 -17.44
CA MET A 342 -32.85 1.10 -18.61
C MET A 342 -33.02 -0.37 -18.99
N SER A 343 -34.02 -1.04 -18.40
CA SER A 343 -34.53 -2.30 -18.91
C SER A 343 -34.80 -2.09 -20.39
N LEU A 344 -34.65 -3.14 -21.19
CA LEU A 344 -34.92 -3.05 -22.63
C LEU A 344 -36.34 -2.48 -22.85
N GLU A 345 -37.27 -2.74 -21.91
CA GLU A 345 -38.60 -2.14 -21.83
C GLU A 345 -38.63 -0.61 -21.69
N ARG A 346 -37.68 0.03 -20.99
CA ARG A 346 -37.62 1.50 -20.85
C ARG A 346 -36.89 2.15 -22.02
N LYS A 347 -35.93 1.47 -22.66
CA LYS A 347 -35.23 1.91 -23.89
C LYS A 347 -36.15 1.85 -25.11
N TYR A 348 -36.92 0.77 -25.20
CA TYR A 348 -37.88 0.51 -26.25
C TYR A 348 -39.30 0.61 -25.66
N ARG A 349 -39.58 1.71 -24.96
CA ARG A 349 -40.87 1.99 -24.28
C ARG A 349 -42.07 1.98 -25.23
N ARG A 350 -41.83 1.92 -26.54
CA ARG A 350 -42.82 1.82 -27.61
C ARG A 350 -43.13 0.38 -28.05
N LEU A 351 -42.46 -0.64 -27.52
CA LEU A 351 -42.76 -2.05 -27.82
C LEU A 351 -44.05 -2.55 -27.17
N ARG A 352 -44.59 -1.77 -26.23
CA ARG A 352 -45.82 -2.05 -25.51
C ARG A 352 -46.95 -1.13 -25.98
N ILE A 353 -47.06 -0.88 -27.29
CA ILE A 353 -48.26 -0.29 -27.87
C ILE A 353 -49.11 -1.44 -28.43
N PRO A 354 -50.26 -1.78 -27.82
CA PRO A 354 -51.17 -2.74 -28.42
C PRO A 354 -51.65 -2.19 -29.77
N GLY A 355 -51.25 -2.83 -30.87
CA GLY A 355 -51.75 -2.52 -32.22
C GLY A 355 -50.71 -2.18 -33.30
N THR A 356 -49.41 -2.07 -32.99
CA THR A 356 -48.34 -1.79 -33.98
C THR A 356 -47.45 -2.98 -34.32
N ASP A 357 -47.83 -4.18 -33.90
CA ASP A 357 -47.08 -5.42 -34.12
C ASP A 357 -47.24 -5.96 -35.57
N THR A 358 -47.31 -5.09 -36.59
CA THR A 358 -47.43 -5.48 -38.00
C THR A 358 -46.17 -5.10 -38.77
N ILE A 359 -45.69 -6.01 -39.64
CA ILE A 359 -44.56 -5.74 -40.53
C ILE A 359 -44.95 -4.61 -41.50
N TYR A 360 -44.11 -3.59 -41.61
CA TYR A 360 -44.45 -2.38 -42.37
C TYR A 360 -44.73 -2.69 -43.84
N GLY A 361 -45.87 -2.22 -44.36
CA GLY A 361 -46.33 -2.50 -45.72
C GLY A 361 -47.10 -3.82 -45.89
N THR A 362 -47.47 -4.49 -44.79
CA THR A 362 -48.29 -5.73 -44.81
C THR A 362 -49.28 -5.78 -43.65
N ASP A 363 -50.35 -6.57 -43.77
CA ASP A 363 -51.28 -6.87 -42.67
C ASP A 363 -50.80 -8.01 -41.76
N ILE A 364 -49.51 -8.37 -41.82
CA ILE A 364 -48.95 -9.55 -41.15
C ILE A 364 -48.43 -9.15 -39.78
N ARG A 365 -48.94 -9.78 -38.73
CA ARG A 365 -48.48 -9.52 -37.36
C ARG A 365 -47.23 -10.32 -37.01
N VAL A 366 -46.26 -9.68 -36.35
CA VAL A 366 -45.02 -10.32 -35.90
C VAL A 366 -45.27 -11.40 -34.85
N VAL A 367 -46.38 -11.31 -34.10
CA VAL A 367 -46.83 -12.37 -33.18
C VAL A 367 -47.20 -13.65 -33.95
N ASP A 368 -47.88 -13.53 -35.09
CA ASP A 368 -48.30 -14.68 -35.89
C ASP A 368 -47.10 -15.35 -36.59
N VAL A 369 -46.11 -14.54 -37.01
CA VAL A 369 -44.82 -15.01 -37.54
C VAL A 369 -43.99 -15.68 -36.44
N SER A 370 -43.89 -15.06 -35.27
CA SER A 370 -43.18 -15.60 -34.10
C SER A 370 -43.74 -16.96 -33.65
N ASN A 371 -45.06 -17.07 -33.57
CA ASN A 371 -45.74 -18.32 -33.19
C ASN A 371 -45.54 -19.43 -34.22
N LYS A 372 -45.39 -19.10 -35.51
CA LYS A 372 -45.13 -20.08 -36.56
C LYS A 372 -43.66 -20.51 -36.62
N ILE A 373 -42.74 -19.61 -36.28
CA ILE A 373 -41.32 -19.95 -36.09
C ILE A 373 -41.20 -20.95 -34.92
N GLY A 374 -42.04 -20.80 -33.90
CA GLY A 374 -42.07 -21.66 -32.72
C GLY A 374 -41.00 -21.25 -31.71
N LEU A 375 -41.08 -21.82 -30.49
CA LEU A 375 -40.17 -21.60 -29.35
C LEU A 375 -38.76 -22.19 -29.60
N SER A 376 -38.21 -22.07 -30.81
CA SER A 376 -36.89 -22.64 -31.10
C SER A 376 -35.76 -21.69 -30.67
N SER A 377 -34.67 -22.32 -30.23
CA SER A 377 -33.36 -21.81 -29.81
C SER A 377 -32.66 -20.87 -30.81
N ASP A 378 -33.30 -20.47 -31.91
CA ASP A 378 -32.69 -19.77 -33.04
C ASP A 378 -32.96 -18.26 -33.04
N TRP A 379 -33.58 -17.74 -31.97
CA TRP A 379 -33.85 -16.30 -31.83
C TRP A 379 -32.56 -15.46 -31.78
N SER A 380 -31.48 -16.04 -31.24
CA SER A 380 -30.17 -15.41 -31.17
C SER A 380 -29.58 -15.26 -32.58
N LEU A 381 -29.64 -16.29 -33.42
CA LEU A 381 -29.18 -16.23 -34.81
C LEU A 381 -29.97 -15.19 -35.62
N LEU A 382 -31.29 -15.14 -35.42
CA LEU A 382 -32.14 -14.12 -36.03
C LEU A 382 -31.75 -12.70 -35.57
N ALA A 383 -31.49 -12.50 -34.27
CA ALA A 383 -31.09 -11.20 -33.73
C ALA A 383 -29.78 -10.69 -34.35
N HIS A 384 -28.80 -11.58 -34.56
CA HIS A 384 -27.54 -11.24 -35.23
C HIS A 384 -27.77 -10.90 -36.71
N LEU A 385 -28.60 -11.67 -37.44
CA LEU A 385 -28.92 -11.39 -38.85
C LEU A 385 -29.73 -10.10 -39.03
N LEU A 386 -30.55 -9.73 -38.05
CA LEU A 386 -31.25 -8.45 -37.97
C LEU A 386 -30.38 -7.30 -37.43
N ARG A 387 -29.09 -7.55 -37.19
CA ARG A 387 -28.07 -6.57 -36.74
C ARG A 387 -28.36 -5.93 -35.38
N ILE A 388 -28.99 -6.67 -34.46
CA ILE A 388 -29.14 -6.25 -33.06
C ILE A 388 -27.77 -6.37 -32.36
N PRO A 389 -27.37 -5.42 -31.48
CA PRO A 389 -26.04 -5.45 -30.85
C PRO A 389 -25.95 -6.57 -29.80
N ASP A 390 -24.76 -7.19 -29.67
CA ASP A 390 -24.53 -8.32 -28.75
C ASP A 390 -24.88 -7.99 -27.29
N SER A 391 -24.66 -6.73 -26.85
CA SER A 391 -25.04 -6.29 -25.51
C SER A 391 -26.55 -6.35 -25.24
N GLU A 392 -27.38 -6.19 -26.28
CA GLU A 392 -28.84 -6.30 -26.18
C GLU A 392 -29.30 -7.75 -26.33
N ILE A 393 -28.62 -8.56 -27.14
CA ILE A 393 -28.87 -10.00 -27.24
C ILE A 393 -28.62 -10.67 -25.89
N ASP A 394 -27.51 -10.35 -25.22
CA ASP A 394 -27.18 -10.83 -23.88
C ASP A 394 -28.21 -10.36 -22.83
N GLN A 395 -28.76 -9.17 -23.00
CA GLN A 395 -29.81 -8.66 -22.13
C GLN A 395 -31.14 -9.39 -22.35
N ILE A 396 -31.54 -9.65 -23.61
CA ILE A 396 -32.76 -10.41 -23.94
C ILE A 396 -32.67 -11.83 -23.35
N SER A 397 -31.52 -12.50 -23.48
CA SER A 397 -31.28 -13.85 -22.97
C SER A 397 -31.43 -13.96 -21.44
N ARG A 398 -31.12 -12.88 -20.71
CA ARG A 398 -31.22 -12.84 -19.24
C ARG A 398 -32.60 -12.42 -18.75
N GLU A 399 -33.33 -11.62 -19.54
CA GLU A 399 -34.55 -10.93 -19.12
C GLU A 399 -35.83 -11.64 -19.61
N TYR A 400 -35.76 -12.42 -20.69
CA TYR A 400 -36.90 -13.13 -21.28
C TYR A 400 -36.56 -14.60 -21.54
N THR A 401 -37.45 -15.52 -21.16
CA THR A 401 -37.25 -16.98 -21.30
C THR A 401 -38.30 -17.69 -22.15
N GLU A 402 -39.37 -16.99 -22.55
CA GLU A 402 -40.48 -17.54 -23.36
C GLU A 402 -40.93 -16.62 -24.52
N ASN A 403 -40.37 -15.41 -24.63
CA ASN A 403 -40.81 -14.36 -25.56
C ASN A 403 -39.65 -13.64 -26.27
N GLU A 404 -38.46 -14.25 -26.30
CA GLU A 404 -37.23 -13.69 -26.84
C GLU A 404 -37.39 -13.32 -28.31
N LEU A 405 -37.98 -14.22 -29.09
CA LEU A 405 -38.17 -14.05 -30.54
C LEU A 405 -39.15 -12.90 -30.87
N LEU A 406 -40.23 -12.77 -30.09
CA LEU A 406 -41.18 -11.66 -30.22
C LEU A 406 -40.51 -10.33 -29.84
N THR A 407 -39.66 -10.35 -28.81
CA THR A 407 -38.92 -9.18 -28.34
C THR A 407 -37.89 -8.72 -29.37
N VAL A 408 -37.19 -9.66 -30.02
CA VAL A 408 -36.28 -9.40 -31.15
C VAL A 408 -37.00 -8.71 -32.32
N PHE A 409 -38.16 -9.22 -32.74
CA PHE A 409 -38.94 -8.61 -33.82
C PHE A 409 -39.41 -7.19 -33.49
N ARG A 410 -39.81 -7.00 -32.24
CA ARG A 410 -40.23 -5.70 -31.71
C ARG A 410 -39.09 -4.69 -31.74
N ILE A 411 -37.90 -5.06 -31.26
CA ILE A 411 -36.70 -4.22 -31.33
C ILE A 411 -36.33 -3.89 -32.77
N TRP A 412 -36.43 -4.87 -33.67
CA TRP A 412 -36.16 -4.67 -35.09
C TRP A 412 -37.14 -3.69 -35.74
N LEU A 413 -38.45 -3.81 -35.49
CA LEU A 413 -39.47 -2.89 -35.99
C LEU A 413 -39.24 -1.46 -35.50
N GLU A 414 -38.83 -1.27 -34.24
CA GLU A 414 -38.56 0.07 -33.70
C GLU A 414 -37.28 0.68 -34.29
N ARG A 415 -36.25 -0.14 -34.53
CA ARG A 415 -34.94 0.33 -35.02
C ARG A 415 -34.95 0.66 -36.52
N GLU A 416 -35.60 -0.17 -37.34
CA GLU A 416 -35.66 0.01 -38.79
C GLU A 416 -36.90 0.83 -39.22
N GLY A 417 -37.92 0.93 -38.38
CA GLY A 417 -39.13 1.72 -38.62
C GLY A 417 -39.81 1.37 -39.96
N PRO A 418 -40.09 2.34 -40.85
CA PRO A 418 -40.77 2.08 -42.13
C PRO A 418 -39.94 1.24 -43.12
N LYS A 419 -38.67 0.94 -42.81
CA LYS A 419 -37.81 0.06 -43.62
C LYS A 419 -37.91 -1.40 -43.21
N ALA A 420 -38.65 -1.71 -42.14
CA ALA A 420 -38.89 -3.07 -41.68
C ALA A 420 -40.00 -3.75 -42.51
N THR A 421 -39.70 -4.01 -43.79
CA THR A 421 -40.64 -4.60 -44.75
C THR A 421 -40.46 -6.12 -44.87
N SER A 422 -41.47 -6.79 -45.39
CA SER A 422 -41.41 -8.23 -45.70
C SER A 422 -40.28 -8.58 -46.67
N GLU A 423 -39.88 -7.66 -47.55
CA GLU A 423 -38.80 -7.85 -48.53
C GLU A 423 -37.41 -7.97 -47.88
N LYS A 424 -37.20 -7.32 -46.72
CA LYS A 424 -35.97 -7.50 -45.94
C LYS A 424 -36.00 -8.75 -45.07
N LEU A 425 -37.18 -9.09 -44.54
CA LEU A 425 -37.32 -10.21 -43.61
C LEU A 425 -37.35 -11.57 -44.32
N ALA A 426 -38.00 -11.67 -45.48
CA ALA A 426 -38.11 -12.92 -46.24
C ALA A 426 -36.76 -13.57 -46.62
N PRO A 427 -35.74 -12.86 -47.15
CA PRO A 427 -34.45 -13.49 -47.45
C PRO A 427 -33.71 -13.97 -46.20
N ILE A 428 -33.84 -13.25 -45.07
CA ILE A 428 -33.25 -13.65 -43.78
C ILE A 428 -33.90 -14.95 -43.27
N LEU A 429 -35.22 -15.06 -43.37
CA LEU A 429 -35.93 -16.29 -42.99
C LEU A 429 -35.59 -17.48 -43.91
N VAL A 430 -35.37 -17.23 -45.21
CA VAL A 430 -34.87 -18.27 -46.13
C VAL A 430 -33.44 -18.71 -45.75
N GLN A 431 -32.57 -17.77 -45.38
CA GLN A 431 -31.20 -18.07 -44.92
C GLN A 431 -31.20 -18.91 -43.63
N MET A 432 -32.21 -18.75 -42.77
CA MET A 432 -32.43 -19.59 -41.58
C MET A 432 -33.12 -20.93 -41.89
N GLY A 433 -33.35 -21.26 -43.16
CA GLY A 433 -34.03 -22.51 -43.57
C GLY A 433 -35.55 -22.50 -43.33
N ARG A 434 -36.17 -21.34 -43.05
CA ARG A 434 -37.60 -21.19 -42.71
C ARG A 434 -38.44 -20.71 -43.88
N GLN A 435 -38.31 -21.42 -45.01
CA GLN A 435 -39.08 -21.17 -46.22
C GLN A 435 -40.58 -21.43 -46.01
N ASP A 436 -40.94 -22.29 -45.04
CA ASP A 436 -42.30 -22.58 -44.60
C ASP A 436 -43.06 -21.35 -44.08
N VAL A 437 -42.36 -20.48 -43.34
CA VAL A 437 -42.90 -19.22 -42.81
C VAL A 437 -43.09 -18.22 -43.94
N VAL A 438 -42.13 -18.16 -44.87
CA VAL A 438 -42.17 -17.25 -46.01
C VAL A 438 -43.31 -17.59 -46.95
N GLN A 439 -43.50 -18.86 -47.29
CA GLN A 439 -44.61 -19.29 -48.15
C GLN A 439 -45.99 -19.05 -47.52
N LYS A 440 -46.08 -19.18 -46.18
CA LYS A 440 -47.35 -19.00 -45.47
C LYS A 440 -47.76 -17.53 -45.37
N PHE A 441 -46.82 -16.63 -45.12
CA PHE A 441 -47.11 -15.22 -44.81
C PHE A 441 -46.77 -14.26 -45.96
N PHE A 442 -45.73 -14.52 -46.75
CA PHE A 442 -45.25 -13.60 -47.79
C PHE A 442 -45.56 -14.16 -49.20
N LYS A 443 -46.75 -13.86 -49.74
CA LYS A 443 -47.32 -14.46 -50.97
C LYS A 443 -46.72 -13.97 -52.32
N ARG A 444 -45.45 -13.58 -52.40
CA ARG A 444 -44.81 -13.30 -53.71
C ARG A 444 -43.51 -14.08 -53.88
N PRO A 445 -43.26 -14.68 -55.06
CA PRO A 445 -42.01 -15.39 -55.33
C PRO A 445 -40.86 -14.37 -55.33
N LEU A 446 -39.87 -14.58 -54.47
CA LEU A 446 -38.59 -13.90 -54.57
C LEU A 446 -37.92 -14.38 -55.87
N ALA A 447 -37.55 -13.44 -56.76
CA ALA A 447 -36.72 -13.76 -57.91
C ALA A 447 -35.40 -14.41 -57.44
N PRO A 448 -34.85 -15.38 -58.19
CA PRO A 448 -33.60 -16.04 -57.79
C PRO A 448 -32.46 -15.01 -57.75
N VAL A 449 -31.75 -14.96 -56.62
CA VAL A 449 -30.51 -14.17 -56.48
C VAL A 449 -29.38 -14.98 -57.12
N ASP A 450 -28.65 -14.33 -58.03
CA ASP A 450 -27.51 -14.91 -58.74
C ASP A 450 -26.30 -15.00 -57.80
N TYR A 451 -25.89 -16.24 -57.49
CA TYR A 451 -24.83 -16.54 -56.51
C TYR A 451 -23.41 -16.30 -57.06
N GLU A 452 -23.22 -16.02 -58.35
CA GLU A 452 -21.88 -15.83 -58.93
C GLU A 452 -21.21 -14.50 -58.54
N LYS A 453 -21.97 -13.48 -58.11
CA LYS A 453 -21.39 -12.16 -57.78
C LYS A 453 -20.83 -12.00 -56.36
N LEU A 454 -21.11 -12.94 -55.44
CA LEU A 454 -20.62 -12.85 -54.05
C LEU A 454 -19.27 -13.56 -53.83
N ALA A 455 -18.82 -14.40 -54.75
CA ALA A 455 -17.57 -15.16 -54.64
C ALA A 455 -16.30 -14.35 -55.00
N MET A 456 -16.43 -13.15 -55.59
CA MET A 456 -15.29 -12.36 -56.09
C MET A 456 -14.69 -11.37 -55.06
N VAL A 457 -15.19 -11.32 -53.82
CA VAL A 457 -14.72 -10.35 -52.80
C VAL A 457 -13.97 -11.01 -51.63
N SER A 458 -13.96 -12.35 -51.53
CA SER A 458 -13.32 -13.07 -50.42
C SER A 458 -11.83 -13.41 -50.62
N ASP A 459 -11.25 -13.19 -51.81
CA ASP A 459 -9.91 -13.71 -52.15
C ASP A 459 -8.73 -12.72 -52.04
N LEU A 460 -8.86 -11.61 -51.29
CA LEU A 460 -7.77 -10.60 -51.27
C LEU A 460 -7.22 -10.17 -49.91
N LYS A 461 -7.55 -10.81 -48.78
CA LYS A 461 -6.85 -10.52 -47.50
C LYS A 461 -6.69 -11.75 -46.61
N GLY A 462 -5.74 -12.60 -46.97
CA GLY A 462 -5.14 -13.59 -46.06
C GLY A 462 -3.65 -13.34 -45.94
N GLU A 463 -3.22 -12.64 -44.88
CA GLU A 463 -1.82 -12.60 -44.42
C GLU A 463 -1.78 -12.31 -42.92
N THR A 464 -1.44 -13.35 -42.13
CA THR A 464 -0.62 -13.37 -40.88
C THR A 464 -1.09 -12.52 -39.66
N SER A 465 -0.91 -12.88 -38.39
CA SER A 465 0.21 -13.54 -37.69
C SER A 465 -0.16 -13.86 -36.22
N SER A 466 0.36 -15.00 -35.74
CA SER A 466 0.82 -15.38 -34.38
C SER A 466 0.33 -14.63 -33.11
N TRP A 467 -0.20 -15.42 -32.17
CA TRP A 467 -0.25 -15.12 -30.74
C TRP A 467 1.11 -15.37 -30.07
N GLY A 468 1.56 -14.42 -29.25
CA GLY A 468 2.74 -14.50 -28.40
C GLY A 468 2.69 -13.44 -27.30
N LEU A 469 2.09 -13.82 -26.16
CA LEU A 469 2.43 -13.55 -24.74
C LEU A 469 1.18 -13.71 -23.87
#